data_AF-A0A1X7TF48-F1
#
_entry.id   AF-A0A1X7TF48-F1
#
_cell.length_a   1.000
_cell.length_b   1.000
_cell.length_c   1.000
_cell.angle_alpha   90.00
_cell.angle_beta   90.00
_cell.angle_gamma   90.00
#
_symmetry.space_group_name_H-M   'P 1'
#
loop_
_entity.id
_entity.type
_entity.pdbx_description
1 polymer ?
#
loop_
_entity_poly.entity_id
_entity_poly.type
_entity_poly.pdbx_seq_one_letter_code
_entity_poly.pdbx_strand_id
1 'polypeptide(L)'
;MKWKRGSVDSNIDNILNKIEPYYDFIDCKLLLDMSKKFLPEVTFTDDGVTYKLVDELRNHLEESERLRTSNTVSAFKNFLVKKYYSIDRNVDNLPYIHMELQTCWNDINIEGLYELIKKLLPREYRQSVVKHIRITSKCVAIKLHILDFTADSLIEYTGGTLQFMRLIGIFSLYINDHPVLQEDENMNFTFELALLEAVTAGNNEAVEFLLQLETVNIDHTNEEGKTALMLACERGHEDIVHSLLSAGANVNIQDNKGWTALMIASEHNHISMIHMLLQANANPHLKKSNGSNAVMIASYDGNYEVVELLISKGVDYKYQREDGVTAFELACQNGHTQIVELLLKEQVDPNVQDKDGWNAFMLACRNGHTQIVELLLKEQVDPNVQDKNGWNAFMLACRNGHTQIVELLLKEQVDPNVQDKDGWNAFMLACRNGCTQIVELLLKEQVISDLNISNKDNVTALMIACSQETEHLEIVEILVQAGANVNIQVESLSIPFLNGSTALLMASSRGHKQTVQLLLKCSC
;
A
#
# COMPACT_ATOMS: atom_id res chain seq x y z
N MET A 1 -26.52 -4.40 43.11
CA MET A 1 -27.44 -4.70 41.98
C MET A 1 -28.17 -6.02 42.24
N LYS A 2 -29.50 -6.05 42.07
CA LYS A 2 -30.28 -7.31 42.10
C LYS A 2 -30.13 -7.98 40.74
N TRP A 3 -29.40 -9.10 40.69
CA TRP A 3 -29.30 -9.94 39.50
C TRP A 3 -30.69 -10.52 39.20
N LYS A 4 -31.31 -10.11 38.09
CA LYS A 4 -32.51 -10.81 37.59
C LYS A 4 -32.04 -12.14 36.99
N ARG A 5 -32.41 -13.26 37.62
CA ARG A 5 -32.34 -14.59 36.99
C ARG A 5 -33.17 -14.53 35.70
N GLY A 6 -32.54 -14.61 34.53
CA GLY A 6 -33.32 -14.72 33.29
C GLY A 6 -32.67 -14.36 31.95
N SER A 7 -31.42 -13.91 31.86
CA SER A 7 -30.70 -13.90 30.58
C SER A 7 -29.31 -14.44 30.79
N VAL A 8 -29.02 -15.61 30.22
CA VAL A 8 -27.66 -16.09 30.05
C VAL A 8 -27.03 -15.11 29.07
N ASP A 9 -26.18 -14.22 29.55
CA ASP A 9 -25.34 -13.39 28.69
C ASP A 9 -24.51 -14.35 27.85
N SER A 10 -24.85 -14.46 26.56
CA SER A 10 -24.46 -15.58 25.69
C SER A 10 -23.02 -15.50 25.18
N ASN A 11 -22.26 -14.49 25.59
CA ASN A 11 -20.87 -14.33 25.19
C ASN A 11 -20.07 -13.73 26.36
N ILE A 12 -18.84 -14.21 26.54
CA ILE A 12 -17.89 -13.79 27.58
C ILE A 12 -17.63 -12.28 27.54
N ASP A 13 -17.63 -11.70 26.34
CA ASP A 13 -17.45 -10.25 26.12
C ASP A 13 -18.53 -9.43 26.83
N ASN A 14 -19.78 -9.90 26.84
CA ASN A 14 -20.87 -9.20 27.54
C ASN A 14 -20.71 -9.25 29.05
N ILE A 15 -20.08 -10.30 29.57
CA ILE A 15 -19.79 -10.43 31.00
C ILE A 15 -18.59 -9.55 31.35
N LEU A 16 -17.52 -9.61 30.57
CA LEU A 16 -16.30 -8.81 30.72
C LEU A 16 -16.62 -7.30 30.66
N ASN A 17 -17.36 -6.82 29.65
CA ASN A 17 -17.79 -5.42 29.52
C ASN A 17 -18.70 -4.94 30.67
N LYS A 18 -19.39 -5.85 31.35
CA LYS A 18 -20.23 -5.51 32.52
C LYS A 18 -19.43 -5.44 33.82
N ILE A 19 -18.31 -6.15 33.91
CA ILE A 19 -17.44 -6.15 35.10
C ILE A 19 -16.26 -5.17 34.98
N GLU A 20 -15.86 -4.81 33.76
CA GLU A 20 -14.83 -3.82 33.42
C GLU A 20 -14.99 -2.50 34.21
N PRO A 21 -16.19 -1.91 34.39
CA PRO A 21 -16.31 -0.67 35.18
C PRO A 21 -16.10 -0.85 36.69
N TYR A 22 -15.96 -2.09 37.16
CA TYR A 22 -15.89 -2.45 38.58
C TYR A 22 -14.56 -3.08 39.00
N TYR A 23 -13.66 -3.33 38.05
CA TYR A 23 -12.36 -3.94 38.30
C TYR A 23 -11.31 -3.35 37.35
N ASP A 24 -10.29 -2.71 37.93
CA ASP A 24 -9.17 -2.09 37.18
C ASP A 24 -8.19 -3.14 36.60
N PHE A 25 -8.28 -4.40 37.05
CA PHE A 25 -7.49 -5.53 36.58
C PHE A 25 -8.22 -6.83 36.88
N ILE A 26 -8.18 -7.79 35.95
CA ILE A 26 -8.88 -9.06 36.11
C ILE A 26 -7.89 -10.15 36.52
N ASP A 27 -7.95 -10.57 37.79
CA ASP A 27 -7.15 -11.67 38.30
C ASP A 27 -7.63 -13.02 37.73
N CYS A 28 -6.82 -13.71 36.91
CA CYS A 28 -7.14 -15.03 36.36
C CYS A 28 -7.53 -16.07 37.43
N LYS A 29 -6.96 -15.98 38.64
CA LYS A 29 -7.34 -16.85 39.76
C LYS A 29 -8.73 -16.50 40.29
N LEU A 30 -9.05 -15.20 40.39
CA LEU A 30 -10.39 -14.73 40.74
C LEU A 30 -11.39 -15.09 39.64
N LEU A 31 -11.05 -14.95 38.36
CA LEU A 31 -11.89 -15.38 37.25
C LEU A 31 -12.12 -16.88 37.27
N LEU A 32 -11.10 -17.68 37.55
CA LEU A 32 -11.23 -19.12 37.67
C LEU A 32 -12.15 -19.47 38.85
N ASP A 33 -12.01 -18.80 39.99
CA ASP A 33 -12.87 -19.02 41.16
C ASP A 33 -14.32 -18.55 40.91
N MET A 34 -14.49 -17.42 40.21
CA MET A 34 -15.79 -16.90 39.81
C MET A 34 -16.45 -17.77 38.75
N SER A 35 -15.71 -18.23 37.74
CA SER A 35 -16.23 -19.08 36.67
C SER A 35 -16.63 -20.46 37.21
N LYS A 36 -15.81 -21.08 38.07
CA LYS A 36 -16.19 -22.31 38.79
C LYS A 36 -17.49 -22.15 39.58
N LYS A 37 -17.71 -20.98 40.17
CA LYS A 37 -18.85 -20.73 41.07
C LYS A 37 -20.12 -20.29 40.35
N PHE A 38 -19.99 -19.50 39.29
CA PHE A 38 -21.10 -18.80 38.65
C PHE A 38 -21.30 -19.17 37.18
N LEU A 39 -20.27 -19.69 36.50
CA LEU A 39 -20.27 -20.00 35.06
C LEU A 39 -19.72 -21.41 34.74
N PRO A 40 -20.06 -22.48 35.50
CA PRO A 40 -19.39 -23.78 35.37
C PRO A 40 -19.65 -24.51 34.05
N GLU A 41 -20.72 -24.15 33.33
CA GLU A 41 -21.14 -24.80 32.08
C GLU A 41 -20.97 -23.92 30.84
N VAL A 42 -20.38 -22.72 30.99
CA VAL A 42 -20.16 -21.83 29.85
C VAL A 42 -19.13 -22.45 28.91
N THR A 43 -19.54 -22.57 27.65
CA THR A 43 -18.70 -23.05 26.56
C THR A 43 -18.63 -21.99 25.47
N PHE A 44 -17.50 -21.94 24.77
CA PHE A 44 -17.31 -21.10 23.59
C PHE A 44 -16.72 -21.95 22.47
N THR A 45 -16.98 -21.55 21.23
CA THR A 45 -16.47 -22.24 20.04
C THR A 45 -15.46 -21.36 19.34
N ASP A 46 -14.27 -21.91 19.14
CA ASP A 46 -13.18 -21.29 18.38
C ASP A 46 -12.62 -22.31 17.38
N ASP A 47 -12.46 -21.93 16.12
CA ASP A 47 -12.10 -22.81 15.00
C ASP A 47 -12.87 -24.14 14.91
N GLY A 48 -14.16 -24.12 15.29
CA GLY A 48 -15.04 -25.29 15.27
C GLY A 48 -14.83 -26.27 16.44
N VAL A 49 -13.96 -25.94 17.39
CA VAL A 49 -13.74 -26.69 18.62
C VAL A 49 -14.47 -26.01 19.77
N THR A 50 -15.22 -26.77 20.58
CA THR A 50 -15.93 -26.24 21.75
C THR A 50 -15.09 -26.38 23.01
N TYR A 51 -14.75 -25.26 23.63
CA TYR A 51 -13.98 -25.16 24.86
C TYR A 51 -14.89 -24.86 26.04
N LYS A 52 -14.54 -25.36 27.22
CA LYS A 52 -15.15 -24.97 28.50
C LYS A 52 -14.33 -23.86 29.12
N LEU A 53 -14.98 -22.73 29.43
CA LEU A 53 -14.32 -21.55 30.00
C LEU A 53 -13.50 -21.87 31.27
N VAL A 54 -14.06 -22.70 32.14
CA VAL A 54 -13.40 -23.09 33.39
C VAL A 54 -12.15 -23.93 33.15
N ASP A 55 -12.16 -24.76 32.10
CA ASP A 55 -11.03 -25.62 31.77
C ASP A 55 -9.92 -24.81 31.10
N GLU A 56 -10.26 -23.84 30.25
CA GLU A 56 -9.28 -22.94 29.62
C GLU A 56 -8.60 -22.03 30.64
N LEU A 57 -9.37 -21.40 31.54
CA LEU A 57 -8.83 -20.59 32.63
C LEU A 57 -7.96 -21.42 33.59
N ARG A 58 -8.27 -22.71 33.76
CA ARG A 58 -7.45 -23.64 34.55
C ARG A 58 -6.15 -23.96 33.84
N ASN A 59 -6.21 -24.29 32.55
CA ASN A 59 -5.03 -24.59 31.73
C ASN A 59 -4.05 -23.41 31.73
N HIS A 60 -4.53 -22.18 31.49
CA HIS A 60 -3.69 -20.98 31.57
C HIS A 60 -3.04 -20.78 32.96
N LEU A 61 -3.78 -21.04 34.05
CA LEU A 61 -3.22 -20.94 35.40
C LEU A 61 -2.15 -22.01 35.66
N GLU A 62 -2.38 -23.24 35.20
CA GLU A 62 -1.43 -24.36 35.32
C GLU A 62 -0.17 -24.13 34.48
N GLU A 63 -0.29 -23.58 33.27
CA GLU A 63 0.85 -23.19 32.43
C GLU A 63 1.71 -22.10 33.09
N SER A 64 1.07 -21.07 33.67
CA SER A 64 1.74 -20.01 34.43
C SER A 64 2.50 -20.57 35.66
N GLU A 65 1.91 -21.49 36.41
CA GLU A 65 2.58 -22.12 37.57
C GLU A 65 3.73 -23.06 37.15
N ARG A 66 3.59 -23.75 36.02
CA ARG A 66 4.64 -24.60 35.45
C ARG A 66 5.85 -23.77 35.02
N LEU A 67 5.65 -22.59 34.45
CA LEU A 67 6.74 -21.68 34.10
C LEU A 67 7.49 -21.19 35.34
N ARG A 68 6.77 -20.76 36.39
CA ARG A 68 7.36 -20.29 37.66
C ARG A 68 8.34 -21.29 38.26
N THR A 69 8.01 -22.57 38.16
CA THR A 69 8.79 -23.68 38.71
C THR A 69 9.72 -24.33 37.67
N SER A 70 9.78 -23.78 36.46
CA SER A 70 10.58 -24.36 35.38
C SER A 70 12.09 -24.27 35.65
N ASN A 71 12.81 -25.20 35.02
CA ASN A 71 14.26 -25.19 35.00
C ASN A 71 14.80 -23.89 34.37
N THR A 72 14.09 -23.30 33.39
CA THR A 72 14.47 -22.06 32.72
C THR A 72 14.54 -20.89 33.69
N VAL A 73 13.51 -20.71 34.52
CA VAL A 73 13.46 -19.64 35.54
C VAL A 73 14.54 -19.82 36.60
N SER A 74 14.76 -21.06 37.04
CA SER A 74 15.80 -21.37 38.03
C SER A 74 17.21 -21.15 37.44
N ALA A 75 17.43 -21.53 36.18
CA ALA A 75 18.68 -21.28 35.48
C ALA A 75 18.90 -19.79 35.20
N PHE A 76 17.86 -19.01 34.88
CA PHE A 76 17.94 -17.56 34.73
C PHE A 76 18.38 -16.87 36.02
N LYS A 77 17.75 -17.23 37.15
CA LYS A 77 18.14 -16.73 38.48
C LYS A 77 19.62 -17.01 38.76
N ASN A 78 20.06 -18.25 38.52
CA ASN A 78 21.46 -18.64 38.72
C ASN A 78 22.41 -17.88 37.77
N PHE A 79 22.01 -17.65 36.52
CA PHE A 79 22.78 -16.90 35.53
C PHE A 79 23.00 -15.45 35.97
N LEU A 80 21.94 -14.75 36.40
CA LEU A 80 22.03 -13.37 36.88
C LEU A 80 22.88 -13.26 38.15
N VAL A 81 22.66 -14.16 39.11
CA VAL A 81 23.49 -14.23 40.33
C VAL A 81 24.97 -14.39 39.96
N LYS A 82 25.30 -15.27 39.00
CA LYS A 82 26.67 -15.48 38.55
C LYS A 82 27.26 -14.24 37.85
N LYS A 83 26.47 -13.50 37.07
CA LYS A 83 26.91 -12.32 36.32
C LYS A 83 27.12 -11.08 37.20
N TYR A 84 26.29 -10.90 38.23
CA TYR A 84 26.18 -9.66 39.00
C TYR A 84 26.57 -9.78 40.47
N TYR A 85 27.36 -10.79 40.83
CA TYR A 85 27.70 -11.07 42.22
C TYR A 85 28.52 -9.94 42.88
N SER A 86 27.89 -9.01 43.61
CA SER A 86 28.58 -8.21 44.64
C SER A 86 27.67 -7.52 45.68
N ILE A 87 28.05 -7.72 46.95
CA ILE A 87 27.69 -7.05 48.21
C ILE A 87 26.25 -7.24 48.74
N ASP A 88 26.18 -7.84 49.94
CA ASP A 88 24.98 -7.97 50.76
C ASP A 88 24.67 -6.64 51.47
N ARG A 89 23.89 -5.76 50.83
CA ARG A 89 23.32 -4.56 51.47
C ARG A 89 21.83 -4.75 51.74
N ASN A 90 21.33 -4.08 52.77
CA ASN A 90 19.89 -4.01 53.05
C ASN A 90 19.17 -3.34 51.86
N VAL A 91 18.32 -4.10 51.17
CA VAL A 91 17.62 -3.76 49.92
C VAL A 91 16.23 -3.18 50.16
N ASP A 92 15.73 -3.18 51.40
CA ASP A 92 14.33 -2.84 51.70
C ASP A 92 13.95 -1.39 51.34
N ASN A 93 14.94 -0.49 51.24
CA ASN A 93 14.74 0.93 50.92
C ASN A 93 15.23 1.33 49.52
N LEU A 94 15.68 0.38 48.68
CA LEU A 94 16.15 0.70 47.33
C LEU A 94 14.98 0.78 46.35
N PRO A 95 14.98 1.75 45.41
CA PRO A 95 13.97 1.78 44.37
C PRO A 95 14.03 0.51 43.53
N TYR A 96 12.87 0.10 43.03
CA TYR A 96 12.79 -1.06 42.15
C TYR A 96 11.85 -0.86 40.98
N ILE A 97 12.21 -1.48 39.86
CA ILE A 97 11.33 -1.68 38.71
C ILE A 97 10.57 -2.99 38.91
N HIS A 98 9.27 -2.98 38.71
CA HIS A 98 8.44 -4.18 38.62
C HIS A 98 7.73 -4.18 37.27
N MET A 99 8.02 -5.18 36.44
CA MET A 99 7.36 -5.39 35.15
C MET A 99 6.56 -6.66 35.18
N GLU A 100 5.40 -6.64 34.54
CA GLU A 100 4.58 -7.82 34.28
C GLU A 100 4.68 -8.14 32.78
N LEU A 101 5.32 -9.28 32.45
CA LEU A 101 5.53 -9.70 31.06
C LEU A 101 4.46 -10.71 30.64
N GLN A 102 3.82 -10.50 29.51
CA GLN A 102 2.75 -11.36 29.01
C GLN A 102 3.21 -12.80 28.67
N THR A 103 2.25 -13.69 28.39
CA THR A 103 2.48 -15.11 28.10
C THR A 103 3.42 -15.38 26.92
N CYS A 104 3.51 -14.48 25.94
CA CYS A 104 4.47 -14.60 24.83
C CYS A 104 5.94 -14.69 25.30
N TRP A 105 6.26 -14.09 26.46
CA TRP A 105 7.59 -14.14 27.07
C TRP A 105 7.93 -15.51 27.69
N ASN A 106 6.99 -16.46 27.73
CA ASN A 106 7.20 -17.79 28.30
C ASN A 106 8.24 -18.63 27.53
N ASP A 107 8.31 -18.43 26.22
CA ASP A 107 9.17 -19.21 25.32
C ASP A 107 10.55 -18.56 25.10
N ILE A 108 10.77 -17.36 25.66
CA ILE A 108 12.05 -16.67 25.55
C ILE A 108 13.10 -17.33 26.44
N ASN A 109 14.30 -17.49 25.88
CA ASN A 109 15.46 -18.04 26.58
C ASN A 109 16.04 -17.04 27.61
N ILE A 110 16.95 -17.54 28.44
CA ILE A 110 17.64 -16.75 29.48
C ILE A 110 18.35 -15.52 28.89
N GLU A 111 18.94 -15.64 27.71
CA GLU A 111 19.70 -14.56 27.08
C GLU A 111 18.77 -13.44 26.59
N GLY A 112 17.59 -13.75 26.05
CA GLY A 112 16.61 -12.75 25.64
C GLY A 112 16.07 -11.92 26.81
N LEU A 113 15.75 -12.57 27.93
CA LEU A 113 15.36 -11.86 29.16
C LEU A 113 16.53 -11.03 29.74
N TYR A 114 17.76 -11.50 29.57
CA TYR A 114 18.96 -10.77 29.98
C TYR A 114 19.18 -9.50 29.13
N GLU A 115 19.05 -9.60 27.80
CA GLU A 115 19.15 -8.45 26.90
C GLU A 115 18.04 -7.43 27.17
N LEU A 116 16.82 -7.88 27.52
CA LEU A 116 15.75 -6.99 27.94
C LEU A 116 16.19 -6.15 29.15
N ILE A 117 16.68 -6.82 30.21
CA ILE A 117 17.14 -6.14 31.43
C ILE A 117 18.27 -5.16 31.11
N LYS A 118 19.21 -5.52 30.22
CA LYS A 118 20.30 -4.62 29.82
C LYS A 118 19.81 -3.37 29.10
N LYS A 119 18.79 -3.49 28.24
CA LYS A 119 18.20 -2.36 27.50
C LYS A 119 17.44 -1.42 28.45
N LEU A 120 16.73 -2.00 29.41
CA LEU A 120 15.96 -1.25 30.40
C LEU A 120 16.79 -0.59 31.50
N LEU A 121 18.05 -0.99 31.69
CA LEU A 121 18.93 -0.45 32.73
C LEU A 121 20.05 0.44 32.15
N PRO A 122 20.29 1.65 32.72
CA PRO A 122 21.35 2.54 32.26
C PRO A 122 22.74 1.86 32.34
N ARG A 123 23.56 2.06 31.29
CA ARG A 123 24.86 1.38 31.10
C ARG A 123 25.80 1.48 32.31
N GLU A 124 25.81 2.62 32.98
CA GLU A 124 26.73 2.98 34.06
C GLU A 124 26.45 2.20 35.36
N TYR A 125 25.24 1.70 35.55
CA TYR A 125 24.78 1.05 36.79
C TYR A 125 24.49 -0.44 36.63
N ARG A 126 24.75 -1.00 35.44
CA ARG A 126 24.59 -2.43 35.13
C ARG A 126 25.41 -3.34 36.07
N GLN A 127 26.47 -2.84 36.70
CA GLN A 127 27.31 -3.60 37.63
C GLN A 127 26.67 -3.82 39.01
N SER A 128 25.59 -3.10 39.33
CA SER A 128 24.95 -3.11 40.66
C SER A 128 23.64 -3.90 40.71
N VAL A 129 23.40 -4.81 39.75
CA VAL A 129 22.06 -5.31 39.42
C VAL A 129 21.72 -6.63 40.14
N VAL A 130 20.93 -6.45 41.21
CA VAL A 130 19.71 -7.21 41.52
C VAL A 130 19.82 -8.57 42.22
N LYS A 131 19.18 -8.63 43.40
CA LYS A 131 19.05 -9.80 44.26
C LYS A 131 17.72 -10.59 44.10
N HIS A 132 16.70 -10.12 43.36
CA HIS A 132 15.36 -10.75 43.42
C HIS A 132 14.49 -10.66 42.15
N ILE A 133 14.75 -11.47 41.12
CA ILE A 133 13.69 -11.77 40.14
C ILE A 133 12.64 -12.67 40.80
N ARG A 134 11.42 -12.17 40.99
CA ARG A 134 10.27 -12.91 41.53
C ARG A 134 9.17 -13.03 40.48
N ILE A 135 9.15 -14.17 39.79
CA ILE A 135 8.09 -14.54 38.84
C ILE A 135 6.85 -14.98 39.61
N THR A 136 5.75 -14.22 39.55
CA THR A 136 4.47 -14.48 40.22
C THR A 136 3.51 -15.25 39.29
N SER A 137 2.23 -15.45 39.68
CA SER A 137 1.27 -16.40 39.04
C SER A 137 0.48 -15.76 37.92
N LYS A 138 0.78 -14.50 37.66
CA LYS A 138 0.36 -13.74 36.50
C LYS A 138 1.68 -13.34 35.82
N CYS A 139 1.73 -13.42 34.49
CA CYS A 139 2.66 -12.70 33.61
C CYS A 139 4.07 -12.46 34.18
N VAL A 140 5.11 -13.13 33.66
CA VAL A 140 6.48 -13.17 34.22
C VAL A 140 6.88 -11.87 34.91
N ALA A 141 6.74 -11.85 36.23
CA ALA A 141 7.03 -10.65 37.00
C ALA A 141 8.54 -10.52 37.23
N ILE A 142 9.13 -9.41 36.78
CA ILE A 142 10.54 -9.11 37.01
C ILE A 142 10.63 -7.92 37.97
N LYS A 143 11.24 -8.14 39.14
CA LYS A 143 11.52 -7.11 40.14
C LYS A 143 13.03 -6.82 40.18
N LEU A 144 13.44 -5.61 39.81
CA LEU A 144 14.83 -5.19 39.73
C LEU A 144 15.09 -4.06 40.73
N HIS A 145 15.85 -4.31 41.80
CA HIS A 145 16.34 -3.27 42.70
C HIS A 145 17.57 -2.58 42.12
N ILE A 146 17.56 -1.24 42.09
CA ILE A 146 18.62 -0.43 41.46
C ILE A 146 19.34 0.39 42.53
N LEU A 147 20.66 0.24 42.62
CA LEU A 147 21.51 1.01 43.51
C LEU A 147 21.74 2.42 42.95
N ASP A 148 21.86 3.40 43.85
CA ASP A 148 22.21 4.79 43.56
C ASP A 148 21.21 5.55 42.65
N PHE A 149 19.97 5.04 42.54
CA PHE A 149 18.85 5.74 41.92
C PHE A 149 17.89 6.32 42.96
N THR A 150 17.21 7.41 42.61
CA THR A 150 15.93 7.79 43.24
C THR A 150 14.78 7.24 42.41
N ALA A 151 13.59 7.11 43.00
CA ALA A 151 12.40 6.73 42.25
C ALA A 151 12.11 7.72 41.11
N ASP A 152 12.25 9.02 41.37
CA ASP A 152 11.97 10.08 40.39
C ASP A 152 12.92 10.02 39.18
N SER A 153 14.23 9.85 39.41
CA SER A 153 15.21 9.70 38.32
C SER A 153 14.96 8.45 37.48
N LEU A 154 14.41 7.40 38.10
CA LEU A 154 14.08 6.15 37.40
C LEU A 154 12.83 6.31 36.54
N ILE A 155 11.82 7.05 37.02
CA ILE A 155 10.63 7.42 36.25
C ILE A 155 11.03 8.27 35.03
N GLU A 156 11.90 9.26 35.23
CA GLU A 156 12.40 10.11 34.13
C GLU A 156 13.15 9.27 33.06
N TYR A 157 14.03 8.36 33.48
CA TYR A 157 14.76 7.47 32.56
C TYR A 157 13.80 6.53 31.81
N THR A 158 12.91 5.85 32.54
CA THR A 158 11.96 4.89 31.94
C THR A 158 10.97 5.56 31.00
N GLY A 159 10.62 6.83 31.24
CA GLY A 159 9.81 7.66 30.34
C GLY A 159 10.32 7.68 28.90
N GLY A 160 11.65 7.75 28.70
CA GLY A 160 12.26 7.70 27.37
C GLY A 160 12.19 6.33 26.67
N THR A 161 11.92 5.27 27.42
CA THR A 161 11.87 3.88 26.92
C THR A 161 10.44 3.34 26.78
N LEU A 162 9.41 4.12 27.11
CA LEU A 162 8.02 3.65 27.09
C LEU A 162 7.56 3.19 25.70
N GLN A 163 7.94 3.90 24.64
CA GLN A 163 7.59 3.48 23.28
C GLN A 163 8.25 2.13 22.92
N PHE A 164 9.52 1.95 23.28
CA PHE A 164 10.21 0.67 23.12
C PHE A 164 9.49 -0.44 23.87
N MET A 165 9.15 -0.22 25.15
CA MET A 165 8.44 -1.18 26.00
C MET A 165 7.10 -1.62 25.40
N ARG A 166 6.29 -0.66 24.93
CA ARG A 166 5.01 -0.93 24.27
C ARG A 166 5.19 -1.83 23.05
N LEU A 167 6.14 -1.48 22.18
CA LEU A 167 6.40 -2.22 20.95
C LEU A 167 6.83 -3.66 21.19
N ILE A 168 7.53 -3.94 22.30
CA ILE A 168 7.99 -5.30 22.63
C ILE A 168 7.02 -6.06 23.56
N GLY A 169 5.83 -5.52 23.84
CA GLY A 169 4.80 -6.21 24.60
C GLY A 169 4.94 -6.09 26.13
N ILE A 170 5.52 -5.00 26.61
CA ILE A 170 5.52 -4.63 28.03
C ILE A 170 4.45 -3.55 28.23
N PHE A 171 3.33 -3.95 28.82
CA PHE A 171 2.17 -3.07 29.03
C PHE A 171 1.98 -2.66 30.49
N SER A 172 2.74 -3.26 31.42
CA SER A 172 2.65 -2.99 32.85
C SER A 172 4.02 -2.82 33.47
N LEU A 173 4.29 -1.60 33.96
CA LEU A 173 5.53 -1.18 34.60
C LEU A 173 5.20 -0.37 35.85
N TYR A 174 5.79 -0.77 36.97
CA TYR A 174 5.68 -0.08 38.25
C TYR A 174 7.06 0.29 38.78
N ILE A 175 7.17 1.48 39.38
CA ILE A 175 8.35 1.90 40.14
C ILE A 175 7.91 2.12 41.58
N ASN A 176 8.47 1.35 42.52
CA ASN A 176 8.06 1.39 43.94
C ASN A 176 6.54 1.27 44.13
N ASP A 177 5.90 0.33 43.42
CA ASP A 177 4.46 0.12 43.41
C ASP A 177 3.62 1.28 42.82
N HIS A 178 4.25 2.33 42.27
CA HIS A 178 3.57 3.36 41.49
C HIS A 178 3.51 2.97 40.01
N PRO A 179 2.32 2.95 39.38
CA PRO A 179 2.20 2.62 37.96
C PRO A 179 2.83 3.72 37.10
N VAL A 180 3.72 3.31 36.20
CA VAL A 180 4.40 4.17 35.22
C VAL A 180 3.89 3.88 33.81
N LEU A 181 3.61 2.60 33.51
CA LEU A 181 2.91 2.15 32.32
C LEU A 181 1.84 1.16 32.76
N GLN A 182 0.61 1.36 32.31
CA GLN A 182 -0.51 0.46 32.56
C GLN A 182 -1.46 0.55 31.38
N GLU A 183 -1.38 -0.44 30.51
CA GLU A 183 -2.22 -0.60 29.32
C GLU A 183 -2.89 -1.98 29.34
N ASP A 184 -4.02 -2.10 28.65
CA ASP A 184 -4.76 -3.35 28.57
C ASP A 184 -3.93 -4.45 27.92
N GLU A 185 -4.03 -5.67 28.43
CA GLU A 185 -3.30 -6.81 27.86
C GLU A 185 -3.79 -7.10 26.44
N ASN A 186 -2.91 -6.92 25.45
CA ASN A 186 -3.16 -7.38 24.09
C ASN A 186 -3.01 -8.92 24.03
N MET A 187 -4.13 -9.64 24.14
CA MET A 187 -4.17 -11.11 24.08
C MET A 187 -3.67 -11.70 22.76
N ASN A 188 -3.64 -10.91 21.68
CA ASN A 188 -3.16 -11.33 20.38
C ASN A 188 -1.69 -10.96 20.13
N PHE A 189 -0.99 -10.41 21.13
CA PHE A 189 0.40 -10.01 20.98
C PHE A 189 1.31 -11.21 20.71
N THR A 190 2.13 -11.08 19.66
CA THR A 190 3.22 -11.99 19.32
C THR A 190 4.47 -11.18 18.99
N PHE A 191 5.66 -11.75 19.14
CA PHE A 191 6.88 -11.03 18.78
C PHE A 191 7.01 -10.79 17.28
N GLU A 192 6.38 -11.62 16.47
CA GLU A 192 6.26 -11.43 15.04
C GLU A 192 5.44 -10.17 14.72
N LEU A 193 4.25 -10.01 15.31
CA LEU A 193 3.44 -8.81 15.14
C LEU A 193 4.14 -7.57 15.70
N ALA A 194 4.81 -7.71 16.85
CA ALA A 194 5.64 -6.69 17.44
C ALA A 194 6.76 -6.23 16.50
N LEU A 195 7.41 -7.15 15.80
CA LEU A 195 8.45 -6.83 14.83
C LEU A 195 7.87 -6.01 13.68
N LEU A 196 6.72 -6.41 13.13
CA LEU A 196 6.04 -5.66 12.07
C LEU A 196 5.64 -4.25 12.53
N GLU A 197 5.13 -4.11 13.75
CA GLU A 197 4.75 -2.82 14.32
C GLU A 197 5.97 -1.93 14.59
N ALA A 198 7.05 -2.48 15.18
CA ALA A 198 8.29 -1.77 15.43
C ALA A 198 8.95 -1.27 14.14
N VAL A 199 8.93 -2.09 13.08
CA VAL A 199 9.37 -1.67 11.75
C VAL A 199 8.49 -0.56 11.21
N THR A 200 7.16 -0.69 11.28
CA THR A 200 6.23 0.32 10.78
C THR A 200 6.38 1.66 11.51
N ALA A 201 6.72 1.62 12.80
CA ALA A 201 7.01 2.79 13.63
C ALA A 201 8.42 3.37 13.42
N GLY A 202 9.29 2.71 12.65
CA GLY A 202 10.68 3.13 12.46
C GLY A 202 11.53 3.04 13.73
N ASN A 203 11.17 2.16 14.67
CA ASN A 203 11.87 2.05 15.95
C ASN A 203 13.05 1.06 15.87
N ASN A 204 14.23 1.57 15.51
CA ASN A 204 15.46 0.77 15.37
C ASN A 204 15.77 -0.04 16.63
N GLU A 205 15.56 0.53 17.82
CA GLU A 205 15.90 -0.13 19.08
C GLU A 205 15.02 -1.36 19.36
N ALA A 206 13.71 -1.24 19.12
CA ALA A 206 12.78 -2.35 19.26
C ALA A 206 13.06 -3.44 18.22
N VAL A 207 13.34 -3.06 16.96
CA VAL A 207 13.72 -4.02 15.91
C VAL A 207 15.00 -4.77 16.30
N GLU A 208 16.07 -4.07 16.66
CA GLU A 208 17.33 -4.72 17.08
C GLU A 208 17.13 -5.69 18.24
N PHE A 209 16.32 -5.31 19.23
CA PHE A 209 16.03 -6.18 20.36
C PHE A 209 15.26 -7.44 19.92
N LEU A 210 14.20 -7.28 19.14
CA LEU A 210 13.38 -8.40 18.66
C LEU A 210 14.18 -9.37 17.78
N LEU A 211 15.11 -8.86 16.96
CA LEU A 211 15.99 -9.70 16.14
C LEU A 211 17.04 -10.49 16.94
N GLN A 212 17.33 -10.11 18.18
CA GLN A 212 18.22 -10.87 19.08
C GLN A 212 17.51 -12.07 19.72
N LEU A 213 16.18 -12.12 19.67
CA LEU A 213 15.40 -13.21 20.24
C LEU A 213 15.38 -14.39 19.25
N GLU A 214 15.98 -15.52 19.65
CA GLU A 214 16.08 -16.73 18.80
C GLU A 214 14.72 -17.30 18.35
N THR A 215 13.63 -16.94 19.04
CA THR A 215 12.28 -17.46 18.79
C THR A 215 11.53 -16.72 17.70
N VAL A 216 11.96 -15.51 17.31
CA VAL A 216 11.19 -14.64 16.42
C VAL A 216 11.35 -15.09 14.97
N ASN A 217 10.23 -15.39 14.32
CA ASN A 217 10.23 -15.61 12.89
C ASN A 217 10.33 -14.28 12.13
N ILE A 218 11.56 -13.93 11.70
CA ILE A 218 11.87 -12.69 10.96
C ILE A 218 11.07 -12.59 9.64
N ASP A 219 10.73 -13.73 9.05
CA ASP A 219 10.01 -13.83 7.78
C ASP A 219 8.48 -13.93 7.95
N HIS A 220 7.95 -13.70 9.17
CA HIS A 220 6.51 -13.64 9.40
C HIS A 220 5.86 -12.55 8.55
N THR A 221 4.64 -12.83 8.08
CA THR A 221 3.88 -11.96 7.20
C THR A 221 2.59 -11.48 7.85
N ASN A 222 2.22 -10.22 7.62
CA ASN A 222 0.88 -9.73 7.97
C ASN A 222 -0.22 -10.33 7.06
N GLU A 223 -1.47 -9.87 7.24
CA GLU A 223 -2.63 -10.30 6.45
C GLU A 223 -2.49 -10.04 4.93
N GLU A 224 -1.66 -9.09 4.52
CA GLU A 224 -1.37 -8.80 3.11
C GLU A 224 -0.25 -9.69 2.54
N GLY A 225 0.38 -10.53 3.36
CA GLY A 225 1.57 -11.30 2.99
C GLY A 225 2.88 -10.50 3.08
N LYS A 226 2.87 -9.29 3.64
CA LYS A 226 4.08 -8.44 3.75
C LYS A 226 4.92 -8.83 4.95
N THR A 227 6.22 -9.00 4.73
CA THR A 227 7.22 -9.22 5.80
C THR A 227 7.70 -7.90 6.43
N ALA A 228 8.41 -8.00 7.55
CA ALA A 228 9.13 -6.88 8.15
C ALA A 228 10.06 -6.17 7.14
N LEU A 229 10.78 -6.93 6.31
CA LEU A 229 11.68 -6.37 5.30
C LEU A 229 10.92 -5.55 4.24
N MET A 230 9.75 -6.03 3.79
CA MET A 230 8.90 -5.31 2.84
C MET A 230 8.38 -3.99 3.42
N LEU A 231 7.90 -4.00 4.67
CA LEU A 231 7.41 -2.79 5.35
C LEU A 231 8.53 -1.77 5.57
N ALA A 232 9.73 -2.24 5.93
CA ALA A 232 10.90 -1.37 6.07
C ALA A 232 11.27 -0.70 4.73
N CYS A 233 11.22 -1.45 3.62
CA CYS A 233 11.41 -0.91 2.27
C CYS A 233 10.30 0.07 1.87
N GLU A 234 9.04 -0.20 2.18
CA GLU A 234 7.92 0.72 1.89
C GLU A 234 8.06 2.06 2.62
N ARG A 235 8.63 2.04 3.83
CA ARG A 235 8.82 3.23 4.67
C ARG A 235 10.19 3.92 4.50
N GLY A 236 11.09 3.36 3.71
CA GLY A 236 12.44 3.90 3.51
C GLY A 236 13.33 3.84 4.76
N HIS A 237 13.11 2.89 5.67
CA HIS A 237 13.92 2.74 6.89
C HIS A 237 15.22 1.96 6.63
N GLU A 238 16.26 2.66 6.17
CA GLU A 238 17.53 2.07 5.71
C GLU A 238 18.23 1.24 6.80
N ASP A 239 18.35 1.76 8.02
CA ASP A 239 18.98 1.07 9.15
C ASP A 239 18.26 -0.23 9.55
N ILE A 240 16.92 -0.21 9.44
CA ILE A 240 16.07 -1.37 9.73
C ILE A 240 16.26 -2.43 8.64
N VAL A 241 16.29 -2.03 7.37
CA VAL A 241 16.61 -2.96 6.26
C VAL A 241 17.98 -3.60 6.49
N HIS A 242 19.01 -2.81 6.81
CA HIS A 242 20.33 -3.34 7.11
C HIS A 242 20.30 -4.37 8.26
N SER A 243 19.58 -4.06 9.35
CA SER A 243 19.43 -4.94 10.51
C SER A 243 18.72 -6.25 10.16
N LEU A 244 17.61 -6.19 9.42
CA LEU A 244 16.85 -7.35 8.98
C LEU A 244 17.67 -8.25 8.05
N LEU A 245 18.40 -7.67 7.09
CA LEU A 245 19.27 -8.43 6.19
C LEU A 245 20.44 -9.08 6.94
N SER A 246 21.03 -8.37 7.90
CA SER A 246 22.10 -8.90 8.75
C SER A 246 21.62 -10.07 9.63
N ALA A 247 20.35 -10.05 10.04
CA ALA A 247 19.70 -11.13 10.77
C ALA A 247 19.23 -12.29 9.87
N GLY A 248 19.39 -12.18 8.55
CA GLY A 248 19.10 -13.25 7.59
C GLY A 248 17.67 -13.27 7.04
N ALA A 249 16.95 -12.14 7.05
CA ALA A 249 15.63 -12.03 6.44
C ALA A 249 15.64 -12.48 4.96
N ASN A 250 14.63 -13.25 4.56
CA ASN A 250 14.51 -13.74 3.19
C ASN A 250 14.01 -12.63 2.24
N VAL A 251 14.93 -12.14 1.41
CA VAL A 251 14.72 -11.07 0.43
C VAL A 251 13.74 -11.42 -0.72
N ASN A 252 13.41 -12.70 -0.91
CA ASN A 252 12.67 -13.20 -2.06
C ASN A 252 11.23 -13.62 -1.74
N ILE A 253 10.75 -13.39 -0.51
CA ILE A 253 9.34 -13.60 -0.18
C ILE A 253 8.48 -12.68 -1.05
N GLN A 254 7.31 -13.17 -1.45
CA GLN A 254 6.32 -12.43 -2.21
C GLN A 254 5.04 -12.26 -1.38
N ASP A 255 4.50 -11.05 -1.35
CA ASP A 255 3.21 -10.77 -0.72
C ASP A 255 2.04 -11.40 -1.49
N ASN A 256 0.80 -11.22 -1.02
CA ASN A 256 -0.39 -11.80 -1.65
C ASN A 256 -0.64 -11.30 -3.10
N LYS A 257 0.01 -10.22 -3.52
CA LYS A 257 -0.02 -9.65 -4.87
C LYS A 257 1.27 -9.92 -5.65
N GLY A 258 2.18 -10.72 -5.11
CA GLY A 258 3.44 -11.09 -5.73
C GLY A 258 4.57 -10.05 -5.57
N TRP A 259 4.43 -9.03 -4.72
CA TRP A 259 5.48 -8.03 -4.52
C TRP A 259 6.62 -8.56 -3.66
N THR A 260 7.85 -8.24 -4.05
CA THR A 260 9.06 -8.47 -3.26
C THR A 260 9.54 -7.17 -2.61
N ALA A 261 10.43 -7.25 -1.62
CA ALA A 261 11.07 -6.07 -1.03
C ALA A 261 11.81 -5.22 -2.10
N LEU A 262 12.45 -5.87 -3.09
CA LEU A 262 13.12 -5.19 -4.20
C LEU A 262 12.15 -4.39 -5.07
N MET A 263 10.98 -4.93 -5.36
CA MET A 263 9.94 -4.24 -6.13
C MET A 263 9.39 -3.03 -5.37
N ILE A 264 9.14 -3.17 -4.07
CA ILE A 264 8.66 -2.06 -3.21
C ILE A 264 9.70 -0.94 -3.15
N ALA A 265 10.98 -1.28 -2.94
CA ALA A 265 12.07 -0.31 -2.97
C ALA A 265 12.24 0.36 -4.35
N SER A 266 11.91 -0.37 -5.43
CA SER A 266 11.94 0.14 -6.81
C SER A 266 10.80 1.12 -7.11
N GLU A 267 9.61 0.91 -6.55
CA GLU A 267 8.46 1.83 -6.62
C GLU A 267 8.76 3.16 -5.91
N HIS A 268 9.42 3.10 -4.74
CA HIS A 268 9.68 4.27 -3.88
C HIS A 268 11.03 4.96 -4.12
N ASN A 269 11.77 4.57 -5.17
CA ASN A 269 13.09 5.12 -5.52
C ASN A 269 14.16 5.02 -4.40
N HIS A 270 14.18 3.91 -3.65
CA HIS A 270 15.13 3.72 -2.55
C HIS A 270 16.41 3.02 -3.01
N ILE A 271 17.27 3.76 -3.71
CA ILE A 271 18.50 3.24 -4.35
C ILE A 271 19.43 2.52 -3.36
N SER A 272 19.69 3.09 -2.17
CA SER A 272 20.53 2.44 -1.15
C SER A 272 19.97 1.07 -0.74
N MET A 273 18.65 0.98 -0.56
CA MET A 273 17.98 -0.28 -0.22
C MET A 273 18.04 -1.29 -1.35
N ILE A 274 17.87 -0.87 -2.60
CA ILE A 274 18.02 -1.73 -3.76
C ILE A 274 19.43 -2.33 -3.79
N HIS A 275 20.46 -1.53 -3.54
CA HIS A 275 21.83 -2.03 -3.43
C HIS A 275 21.99 -3.06 -2.31
N MET A 276 21.46 -2.80 -1.11
CA MET A 276 21.51 -3.75 0.00
C MET A 276 20.79 -5.06 -0.33
N LEU A 277 19.58 -4.98 -0.90
CA LEU A 277 18.79 -6.16 -1.29
C LEU A 277 19.50 -7.00 -2.34
N LEU A 278 20.09 -6.38 -3.36
CA LEU A 278 20.86 -7.08 -4.39
C LEU A 278 22.14 -7.71 -3.82
N GLN A 279 22.83 -7.05 -2.89
CA GLN A 279 23.97 -7.63 -2.16
C GLN A 279 23.55 -8.84 -1.31
N ALA A 280 22.32 -8.83 -0.78
CA ALA A 280 21.70 -9.93 -0.07
C ALA A 280 21.07 -11.00 -1.00
N ASN A 281 21.39 -11.00 -2.30
CA ASN A 281 20.92 -11.96 -3.30
C ASN A 281 19.40 -11.91 -3.58
N ALA A 282 18.80 -10.72 -3.54
CA ALA A 282 17.44 -10.52 -4.07
C ALA A 282 17.42 -10.92 -5.55
N ASN A 283 16.45 -11.75 -5.93
CA ASN A 283 16.24 -12.19 -7.30
C ASN A 283 15.44 -11.12 -8.06
N PRO A 284 16.09 -10.37 -8.97
CA PRO A 284 15.43 -9.26 -9.65
C PRO A 284 14.53 -9.71 -10.82
N HIS A 285 14.47 -11.02 -11.10
CA HIS A 285 13.65 -11.62 -12.14
C HIS A 285 12.28 -12.10 -11.66
N LEU A 286 11.98 -11.97 -10.36
CA LEU A 286 10.65 -12.25 -9.83
C LEU A 286 9.64 -11.27 -10.45
N LYS A 287 8.39 -11.71 -10.51
CA LYS A 287 7.27 -10.96 -11.09
C LYS A 287 6.09 -10.97 -10.13
N LYS A 288 5.40 -9.85 -10.05
CA LYS A 288 4.16 -9.74 -9.27
C LYS A 288 2.99 -10.37 -10.02
N SER A 289 1.82 -10.46 -9.40
CA SER A 289 0.66 -11.22 -9.91
C SER A 289 0.17 -10.81 -11.31
N ASN A 290 0.33 -9.54 -11.71
CA ASN A 290 -0.02 -9.07 -13.06
C ASN A 290 1.10 -9.31 -14.10
N GLY A 291 2.19 -9.96 -13.71
CA GLY A 291 3.36 -10.22 -14.52
C GLY A 291 4.43 -9.12 -14.49
N SER A 292 4.21 -7.96 -13.86
CA SER A 292 5.21 -6.87 -13.81
C SER A 292 6.48 -7.29 -13.04
N ASN A 293 7.64 -6.99 -13.61
CA ASN A 293 8.94 -7.08 -12.94
C ASN A 293 9.35 -5.73 -12.31
N ALA A 294 10.49 -5.68 -11.63
CA ALA A 294 10.97 -4.46 -10.95
C ALA A 294 11.27 -3.29 -11.91
N VAL A 295 11.77 -3.56 -13.13
CA VAL A 295 12.02 -2.51 -14.13
C VAL A 295 10.72 -1.88 -14.61
N MET A 296 9.67 -2.68 -14.84
CA MET A 296 8.35 -2.19 -15.23
C MET A 296 7.73 -1.30 -14.15
N ILE A 297 7.90 -1.65 -12.88
CA ILE A 297 7.43 -0.85 -11.73
C ILE A 297 8.19 0.48 -11.71
N ALA A 298 9.52 0.45 -11.69
CA ALA A 298 10.33 1.67 -11.71
C ALA A 298 10.05 2.57 -12.94
N SER A 299 9.77 1.97 -14.11
CA SER A 299 9.39 2.70 -15.32
C SER A 299 7.99 3.30 -15.27
N TYR A 300 7.07 2.70 -14.53
CA TYR A 300 5.74 3.27 -14.29
C TYR A 300 5.83 4.48 -13.33
N ASP A 301 6.63 4.38 -12.27
CA ASP A 301 6.77 5.41 -11.24
C ASP A 301 7.75 6.54 -11.60
N GLY A 302 8.56 6.36 -12.65
CA GLY A 302 9.47 7.40 -13.15
C GLY A 302 10.86 7.40 -12.52
N ASN A 303 11.24 6.29 -11.89
CA ASN A 303 12.48 6.18 -11.13
C ASN A 303 13.67 5.84 -12.05
N TYR A 304 14.18 6.86 -12.75
CA TYR A 304 15.26 6.72 -13.75
C TYR A 304 16.46 5.93 -13.23
N GLU A 305 17.00 6.30 -12.07
CA GLU A 305 18.19 5.68 -11.49
C GLU A 305 17.95 4.20 -11.15
N VAL A 306 16.73 3.84 -10.76
CA VAL A 306 16.34 2.45 -10.50
C VAL A 306 16.28 1.66 -11.81
N VAL A 307 15.68 2.23 -12.86
CA VAL A 307 15.63 1.59 -14.19
C VAL A 307 17.04 1.32 -14.71
N GLU A 308 17.91 2.33 -14.68
CA GLU A 308 19.31 2.21 -15.11
C GLU A 308 20.06 1.14 -14.29
N LEU A 309 19.90 1.16 -12.96
CA LEU A 309 20.51 0.18 -12.08
C LEU A 309 20.03 -1.24 -12.38
N LEU A 310 18.72 -1.48 -12.48
CA LEU A 310 18.18 -2.81 -12.72
C LEU A 310 18.56 -3.36 -14.11
N ILE A 311 18.60 -2.52 -15.14
CA ILE A 311 19.12 -2.90 -16.47
C ILE A 311 20.59 -3.31 -16.37
N SER A 312 21.42 -2.55 -15.64
CA SER A 312 22.84 -2.89 -15.43
C SER A 312 23.05 -4.22 -14.69
N LYS A 313 22.02 -4.68 -13.96
CA LYS A 313 22.00 -5.97 -13.25
C LYS A 313 21.39 -7.11 -14.08
N GLY A 314 21.08 -6.86 -15.35
CA GLY A 314 20.61 -7.88 -16.28
C GLY A 314 19.12 -8.19 -16.19
N VAL A 315 18.31 -7.33 -15.55
CA VAL A 315 16.85 -7.50 -15.58
C VAL A 315 16.35 -7.26 -17.00
N ASP A 316 15.51 -8.17 -17.49
CA ASP A 316 14.93 -8.07 -18.83
C ASP A 316 13.95 -6.89 -18.92
N TYR A 317 14.42 -5.79 -19.47
CA TYR A 317 13.64 -4.59 -19.74
C TYR A 317 12.80 -4.69 -21.03
N LYS A 318 13.04 -5.71 -21.86
CA LYS A 318 12.24 -6.01 -23.07
C LYS A 318 11.11 -7.00 -22.78
N TYR A 319 11.02 -7.49 -21.54
CA TYR A 319 9.96 -8.38 -21.10
C TYR A 319 8.57 -7.78 -21.35
N GLN A 320 7.69 -8.61 -21.91
CA GLN A 320 6.26 -8.32 -22.09
C GLN A 320 5.44 -9.13 -21.09
N ARG A 321 4.52 -8.46 -20.40
CA ARG A 321 3.50 -9.13 -19.59
C ARG A 321 2.56 -9.94 -20.46
N GLU A 322 1.68 -10.69 -19.81
CA GLU A 322 0.65 -11.43 -20.54
C GLU A 322 -0.27 -10.53 -21.36
N ASP A 323 -0.53 -9.29 -20.96
CA ASP A 323 -1.32 -8.33 -21.76
C ASP A 323 -0.51 -7.69 -22.91
N GLY A 324 0.79 -7.96 -23.00
CA GLY A 324 1.71 -7.41 -24.00
C GLY A 324 2.44 -6.15 -23.55
N VAL A 325 2.09 -5.59 -22.38
CA VAL A 325 2.69 -4.34 -21.89
C VAL A 325 4.15 -4.53 -21.46
N THR A 326 4.99 -3.57 -21.81
CA THR A 326 6.44 -3.46 -21.54
C THR A 326 6.77 -2.32 -20.58
N ALA A 327 8.02 -2.28 -20.08
CA ALA A 327 8.53 -1.14 -19.32
C ALA A 327 8.53 0.16 -20.15
N PHE A 328 8.81 0.04 -21.45
CA PHE A 328 8.84 1.18 -22.38
C PHE A 328 7.48 1.85 -22.55
N GLU A 329 6.42 1.06 -22.73
CA GLU A 329 5.05 1.56 -22.84
C GLU A 329 4.59 2.22 -21.55
N LEU A 330 4.94 1.68 -20.38
CA LEU A 330 4.62 2.29 -19.08
C LEU A 330 5.32 3.64 -18.90
N ALA A 331 6.58 3.78 -19.30
CA ALA A 331 7.29 5.06 -19.28
C ALA A 331 6.67 6.08 -20.25
N CYS A 332 6.31 5.64 -21.46
CA CYS A 332 5.64 6.49 -22.46
C CYS A 332 4.24 6.94 -22.01
N GLN A 333 3.47 6.05 -21.38
CA GLN A 333 2.13 6.35 -20.86
C GLN A 333 2.18 7.40 -19.74
N ASN A 334 3.17 7.32 -18.86
CA ASN A 334 3.25 8.19 -17.68
C ASN A 334 4.13 9.44 -17.87
N GLY A 335 4.75 9.62 -19.03
CA GLY A 335 5.46 10.87 -19.35
C GLY A 335 6.91 10.91 -18.88
N HIS A 336 7.52 9.76 -18.63
CA HIS A 336 8.87 9.68 -18.07
C HIS A 336 9.94 9.75 -19.17
N THR A 337 10.11 10.94 -19.74
CA THR A 337 10.98 11.19 -20.91
C THR A 337 12.40 10.64 -20.75
N GLN A 338 13.04 10.80 -19.59
CA GLN A 338 14.41 10.33 -19.36
C GLN A 338 14.52 8.79 -19.42
N ILE A 339 13.50 8.07 -18.96
CA ILE A 339 13.45 6.61 -19.05
C ILE A 339 13.21 6.18 -20.50
N VAL A 340 12.35 6.89 -21.23
CA VAL A 340 12.14 6.64 -22.67
C VAL A 340 13.45 6.80 -23.44
N GLU A 341 14.20 7.89 -23.22
CA GLU A 341 15.50 8.13 -23.86
C GLU A 341 16.51 7.02 -23.51
N LEU A 342 16.57 6.60 -22.24
CA LEU A 342 17.41 5.50 -21.80
C LEU A 342 17.07 4.19 -22.53
N LEU A 343 15.79 3.82 -22.56
CA LEU A 343 15.35 2.57 -23.18
C LEU A 343 15.53 2.57 -24.71
N LEU A 344 15.34 3.71 -25.38
CA LEU A 344 15.67 3.88 -26.81
C LEU A 344 17.17 3.71 -27.06
N LYS A 345 18.03 4.30 -26.20
CA LYS A 345 19.48 4.12 -26.25
C LYS A 345 19.90 2.65 -26.07
N GLU A 346 19.17 1.91 -25.25
CA GLU A 346 19.32 0.45 -25.07
C GLU A 346 18.67 -0.37 -26.21
N GLN A 347 18.23 0.27 -27.31
CA GLN A 347 17.67 -0.38 -28.50
C GLN A 347 16.42 -1.23 -28.18
N VAL A 348 15.51 -0.69 -27.38
CA VAL A 348 14.14 -1.19 -27.31
C VAL A 348 13.43 -0.94 -28.64
N ASP A 349 12.56 -1.84 -29.07
CA ASP A 349 11.73 -1.62 -30.27
C ASP A 349 10.51 -0.77 -29.89
N PRO A 350 10.40 0.48 -30.37
CA PRO A 350 9.27 1.35 -30.04
C PRO A 350 7.97 0.97 -30.76
N ASN A 351 8.02 0.03 -31.71
CA ASN A 351 6.86 -0.41 -32.50
C ASN A 351 6.12 -1.61 -31.92
N VAL A 352 6.57 -2.10 -30.76
CA VAL A 352 5.86 -3.14 -30.01
C VAL A 352 4.42 -2.70 -29.76
N GLN A 353 3.51 -3.66 -29.90
CA GLN A 353 2.10 -3.50 -29.60
C GLN A 353 1.67 -4.51 -28.55
N ASP A 354 0.80 -4.06 -27.66
CA ASP A 354 0.11 -4.92 -26.71
C ASP A 354 -0.93 -5.81 -27.40
N LYS A 355 -1.64 -6.63 -26.60
CA LYS A 355 -2.68 -7.51 -27.13
C LYS A 355 -3.83 -6.77 -27.77
N ASP A 356 -4.09 -5.51 -27.46
CA ASP A 356 -5.17 -4.72 -28.03
C ASP A 356 -4.73 -3.84 -29.21
N GLY A 357 -3.45 -3.93 -29.60
CA GLY A 357 -2.86 -3.16 -30.70
C GLY A 357 -2.41 -1.76 -30.29
N TRP A 358 -2.33 -1.47 -28.98
CA TRP A 358 -1.78 -0.22 -28.48
C TRP A 358 -0.27 -0.26 -28.50
N ASN A 359 0.36 0.83 -28.92
CA ASN A 359 1.80 1.02 -28.84
C ASN A 359 2.16 2.22 -27.95
N ALA A 360 3.45 2.36 -27.66
CA ALA A 360 4.01 3.47 -26.89
C ALA A 360 3.62 4.85 -27.46
N PHE A 361 3.55 4.99 -28.79
CA PHE A 361 3.20 6.24 -29.46
C PHE A 361 1.75 6.68 -29.21
N MET A 362 0.80 5.75 -29.31
CA MET A 362 -0.61 5.97 -28.97
C MET A 362 -0.77 6.36 -27.51
N LEU A 363 -0.04 5.70 -26.59
CA LEU A 363 -0.09 6.00 -25.16
C LEU A 363 0.44 7.41 -24.85
N ALA A 364 1.57 7.82 -25.47
CA ALA A 364 2.11 9.16 -25.32
C ALA A 364 1.17 10.23 -25.89
N CYS A 365 0.59 10.00 -27.07
CA CYS A 365 -0.38 10.89 -27.71
C CYS A 365 -1.68 11.03 -26.90
N ARG A 366 -2.19 9.94 -26.32
CA ARG A 366 -3.39 9.95 -25.47
C ARG A 366 -3.18 10.79 -24.20
N ASN A 367 -2.00 10.70 -23.59
CA ASN A 367 -1.72 11.34 -22.29
C ASN A 367 -1.06 12.73 -22.42
N GLY A 368 -0.78 13.20 -23.64
CA GLY A 368 -0.32 14.57 -23.85
C GLY A 368 1.19 14.77 -23.69
N HIS A 369 1.97 13.71 -23.79
CA HIS A 369 3.42 13.75 -23.55
C HIS A 369 4.18 14.19 -24.81
N THR A 370 4.06 15.47 -25.19
CA THR A 370 4.60 16.05 -26.44
C THR A 370 6.08 15.71 -26.68
N GLN A 371 6.92 15.79 -25.64
CA GLN A 371 8.35 15.47 -25.77
C GLN A 371 8.60 14.02 -26.18
N ILE A 372 7.84 13.08 -25.62
CA ILE A 372 7.95 11.66 -25.96
C ILE A 372 7.43 11.42 -27.38
N VAL A 373 6.35 12.09 -27.79
CA VAL A 373 5.86 12.03 -29.17
C VAL A 373 6.93 12.50 -30.16
N GLU A 374 7.58 13.64 -29.89
CA GLU A 374 8.69 14.14 -30.73
C GLU A 374 9.88 13.17 -30.79
N LEU A 375 10.22 12.53 -29.67
CA LEU A 375 11.28 11.52 -29.63
C LEU A 375 10.91 10.30 -30.48
N LEU A 376 9.70 9.76 -30.33
CA LEU A 376 9.25 8.58 -31.07
C LEU A 376 9.12 8.85 -32.58
N LEU A 377 8.73 10.07 -32.99
CA LEU A 377 8.74 10.46 -34.41
C LEU A 377 10.17 10.49 -34.98
N LYS A 378 11.16 10.95 -34.20
CA LYS A 378 12.58 10.91 -34.63
C LYS A 378 13.09 9.48 -34.81
N GLU A 379 12.57 8.54 -34.03
CA GLU A 379 12.81 7.09 -34.17
C GLU A 379 12.00 6.43 -35.29
N GLN A 380 11.32 7.22 -36.13
CA GLN A 380 10.55 6.77 -37.31
C GLN A 380 9.43 5.78 -36.97
N VAL A 381 8.81 5.91 -35.79
CA VAL A 381 7.58 5.18 -35.47
C VAL A 381 6.47 5.62 -36.41
N ASP A 382 5.75 4.65 -37.00
CA ASP A 382 4.63 4.95 -37.89
C ASP A 382 3.43 5.52 -37.10
N PRO A 383 3.05 6.80 -37.29
CA PRO A 383 1.94 7.41 -36.57
C PRO A 383 0.56 6.92 -37.04
N ASN A 384 0.49 6.16 -38.14
CA ASN A 384 -0.76 5.69 -38.76
C ASN A 384 -1.23 4.32 -38.24
N VAL A 385 -0.47 3.68 -37.36
CA VAL A 385 -0.86 2.42 -36.72
C VAL A 385 -2.22 2.61 -36.02
N GLN A 386 -3.05 1.59 -36.11
CA GLN A 386 -4.38 1.53 -35.48
C GLN A 386 -4.46 0.36 -34.52
N ASP A 387 -5.12 0.58 -33.38
CA ASP A 387 -5.44 -0.48 -32.44
C ASP A 387 -6.52 -1.42 -33.02
N LYS A 388 -6.88 -2.46 -32.25
CA LYS A 388 -7.94 -3.39 -32.66
C LYS A 388 -9.31 -2.74 -32.84
N ASN A 389 -9.57 -1.55 -32.34
CA ASN A 389 -10.81 -0.81 -32.53
C ASN A 389 -10.74 0.21 -33.67
N GLY A 390 -9.60 0.34 -34.36
CA GLY A 390 -9.38 1.33 -35.42
C GLY A 390 -8.95 2.70 -34.89
N TRP A 391 -8.57 2.81 -33.61
CA TRP A 391 -8.09 4.05 -33.03
C TRP A 391 -6.62 4.27 -33.36
N ASN A 392 -6.28 5.46 -33.86
CA ASN A 392 -4.90 5.88 -34.07
C ASN A 392 -4.47 6.98 -33.08
N ALA A 393 -3.18 7.31 -33.08
CA ALA A 393 -2.62 8.34 -32.21
C ALA A 393 -3.26 9.73 -32.41
N PHE A 394 -3.66 10.06 -33.63
CA PHE A 394 -4.29 11.33 -33.97
C PHE A 394 -5.67 11.48 -33.33
N MET A 395 -6.52 10.46 -33.43
CA MET A 395 -7.82 10.38 -32.76
C MET A 395 -7.67 10.55 -31.24
N LEU A 396 -6.65 9.91 -30.65
CA LEU A 396 -6.38 9.99 -29.22
C LEU A 396 -5.94 11.39 -28.78
N ALA A 397 -5.07 12.05 -29.55
CA ALA A 397 -4.65 13.42 -29.28
C ALA A 397 -5.83 14.41 -29.40
N CYS A 398 -6.65 14.28 -30.44
CA CYS A 398 -7.85 15.11 -30.65
C CYS A 398 -8.90 14.92 -29.56
N ARG A 399 -9.17 13.66 -29.16
CA ARG A 399 -10.12 13.33 -28.09
C ARG A 399 -9.75 13.97 -26.75
N ASN A 400 -8.46 13.99 -26.43
CA ASN A 400 -7.97 14.44 -25.13
C ASN A 400 -7.51 15.91 -25.12
N GLY A 401 -7.69 16.66 -26.21
CA GLY A 401 -7.41 18.10 -26.23
C GLY A 401 -5.93 18.47 -26.37
N HIS A 402 -5.07 17.57 -26.86
CA HIS A 402 -3.63 17.81 -26.94
C HIS A 402 -3.23 18.54 -28.23
N THR A 403 -3.57 19.83 -28.34
CA THR A 403 -3.40 20.66 -29.55
C THR A 403 -1.98 20.62 -30.12
N GLN A 404 -0.94 20.68 -29.28
CA GLN A 404 0.46 20.64 -29.75
C GLN A 404 0.80 19.31 -30.46
N ILE A 405 0.29 18.19 -29.94
CA ILE A 405 0.49 16.88 -30.55
C ILE A 405 -0.28 16.79 -31.87
N VAL A 406 -1.50 17.34 -31.93
CA VAL A 406 -2.26 17.42 -33.19
C VAL A 406 -1.49 18.21 -34.25
N GLU A 407 -0.95 19.37 -33.91
CA GLU A 407 -0.12 20.16 -34.83
C GLU A 407 1.12 19.40 -35.32
N LEU A 408 1.78 18.65 -34.44
CA LEU A 408 2.92 17.80 -34.82
C LEU A 408 2.50 16.70 -35.78
N LEU A 409 1.43 15.96 -35.48
CA LEU A 409 0.96 14.86 -36.32
C LEU A 409 0.46 15.33 -37.70
N LEU A 410 -0.14 16.53 -37.79
CA LEU A 410 -0.49 17.13 -39.09
C LEU A 410 0.75 17.42 -39.95
N LYS A 411 1.86 17.86 -39.34
CA LYS A 411 3.14 18.07 -40.05
C LYS A 411 3.73 16.76 -40.57
N GLU A 412 3.51 15.67 -39.87
CA GLU A 412 3.90 14.30 -40.29
C GLU A 412 2.92 13.68 -41.30
N GLN A 413 1.98 14.46 -41.84
CA GLN A 413 1.03 14.05 -42.88
C GLN A 413 0.14 12.86 -42.50
N VAL A 414 -0.20 12.72 -41.20
CA VAL A 414 -1.20 11.76 -40.75
C VAL A 414 -2.56 12.13 -41.34
N ASP A 415 -3.29 11.15 -41.89
CA ASP A 415 -4.63 11.38 -42.42
C ASP A 415 -5.64 11.61 -41.27
N PRO A 416 -6.20 12.83 -41.13
CA PRO A 416 -7.13 13.14 -40.04
C PRO A 416 -8.55 12.60 -40.27
N ASN A 417 -8.83 12.06 -41.45
CA ASN A 417 -10.17 11.60 -41.86
C ASN A 417 -10.38 10.09 -41.65
N VAL A 418 -9.37 9.38 -41.13
CA VAL A 418 -9.50 7.97 -40.74
C VAL A 418 -10.67 7.81 -39.76
N GLN A 419 -11.47 6.76 -39.96
CA GLN A 419 -12.56 6.38 -39.07
C GLN A 419 -12.23 5.08 -38.33
N ASP A 420 -12.58 5.04 -37.05
CA ASP A 420 -12.50 3.82 -36.25
C ASP A 420 -13.57 2.79 -36.69
N LYS A 421 -13.63 1.65 -36.01
CA LYS A 421 -14.61 0.61 -36.32
C LYS A 421 -16.06 1.06 -36.14
N ASP A 422 -16.34 2.12 -35.41
CA ASP A 422 -17.70 2.65 -35.21
C ASP A 422 -18.00 3.85 -36.11
N GLY A 423 -17.06 4.24 -36.97
CA GLY A 423 -17.20 5.37 -37.88
C GLY A 423 -16.81 6.72 -37.25
N TRP A 424 -16.16 6.73 -36.07
CA TRP A 424 -15.69 7.96 -35.44
C TRP A 424 -14.35 8.38 -36.02
N ASN A 425 -14.24 9.65 -36.42
CA ASN A 425 -12.96 10.27 -36.78
C ASN A 425 -12.48 11.24 -35.69
N ALA A 426 -11.25 11.72 -35.84
CA ALA A 426 -10.63 12.62 -34.87
C ALA A 426 -11.40 13.95 -34.69
N PHE A 427 -12.00 14.46 -35.76
CA PHE A 427 -12.81 15.68 -35.73
C PHE A 427 -14.07 15.52 -34.88
N MET A 428 -14.82 14.43 -35.08
CA MET A 428 -15.98 14.08 -34.24
C MET A 428 -15.60 13.95 -32.76
N LEU A 429 -14.44 13.35 -32.47
CA LEU A 429 -13.95 13.17 -31.11
C LEU A 429 -13.58 14.51 -30.46
N ALA A 430 -12.95 15.44 -31.20
CA ALA A 430 -12.68 16.79 -30.72
C ALA A 430 -13.98 17.57 -30.42
N CYS A 431 -14.98 17.48 -31.31
CA CYS A 431 -16.30 18.09 -31.10
C CYS A 431 -17.02 17.51 -29.87
N ARG A 432 -16.94 16.18 -29.67
CA ARG A 432 -17.54 15.50 -28.51
C ARG A 432 -16.98 16.00 -27.18
N ASN A 433 -15.66 16.18 -27.12
CA ASN A 433 -14.96 16.52 -25.88
C ASN A 433 -14.80 18.02 -25.67
N GLY A 434 -15.41 18.87 -26.51
CA GLY A 434 -15.36 20.32 -26.33
C GLY A 434 -14.00 20.93 -26.67
N CYS A 435 -13.18 20.27 -27.49
CA CYS A 435 -11.83 20.71 -27.82
C CYS A 435 -11.83 21.81 -28.90
N THR A 436 -12.38 22.99 -28.60
CA THR A 436 -12.57 24.11 -29.56
C THR A 436 -11.30 24.42 -30.35
N GLN A 437 -10.15 24.56 -29.68
CA GLN A 437 -8.88 24.89 -30.34
C GLN A 437 -8.48 23.87 -31.42
N ILE A 438 -8.76 22.59 -31.18
CA ILE A 438 -8.47 21.52 -32.16
C ILE A 438 -9.47 21.58 -33.31
N VAL A 439 -10.75 21.83 -33.02
CA VAL A 439 -11.78 22.01 -34.06
C VAL A 439 -11.40 23.17 -34.99
N GLU A 440 -11.03 24.32 -34.43
CA GLU A 440 -10.58 25.49 -35.19
C GLU A 440 -9.32 25.19 -36.01
N LEU A 441 -8.33 24.52 -35.40
CA LEU A 441 -7.09 24.13 -36.06
C LEU A 441 -7.38 23.24 -37.28
N LEU A 442 -8.17 22.18 -37.12
CA LEU A 442 -8.47 21.22 -38.19
C LEU A 442 -9.24 21.87 -39.36
N LEU A 443 -10.13 22.82 -39.06
CA LEU A 443 -10.84 23.59 -40.09
C LEU A 443 -9.93 24.59 -40.80
N LYS A 444 -9.08 25.29 -40.03
CA LYS A 444 -8.15 26.29 -40.56
C LYS A 444 -7.12 25.66 -41.51
N GLU A 445 -6.60 24.49 -41.17
CA GLU A 445 -5.65 23.74 -42.01
C GLU A 445 -6.33 23.06 -43.21
N GLN A 446 -7.67 23.13 -43.33
CA GLN A 446 -8.47 22.55 -44.43
C GLN A 446 -8.24 21.05 -44.65
N VAL A 447 -7.96 20.33 -43.57
CA VAL A 447 -7.63 18.90 -43.64
C VAL A 447 -8.83 17.98 -43.54
N ILE A 448 -10.00 18.52 -43.17
CA ILE A 448 -11.27 17.77 -43.09
C ILE A 448 -11.89 17.67 -44.48
N SER A 449 -12.08 16.45 -44.98
CA SER A 449 -12.58 16.22 -46.34
C SER A 449 -14.06 16.56 -46.51
N ASP A 450 -14.87 16.30 -45.49
CA ASP A 450 -16.30 16.64 -45.46
C ASP A 450 -16.80 16.74 -44.00
N LEU A 451 -17.41 17.87 -43.65
CA LEU A 451 -17.97 18.15 -42.32
C LEU A 451 -19.19 17.28 -41.98
N ASN A 452 -19.77 16.64 -42.99
CA ASN A 452 -20.99 15.85 -42.88
C ASN A 452 -20.73 14.34 -42.85
N ILE A 453 -19.46 13.92 -42.85
CA ILE A 453 -19.13 12.53 -42.56
C ILE A 453 -19.80 12.15 -41.25
N SER A 454 -20.43 10.98 -41.25
CA SER A 454 -21.18 10.45 -40.12
C SER A 454 -20.58 9.13 -39.65
N ASN A 455 -20.81 8.82 -38.38
CA ASN A 455 -20.47 7.51 -37.83
C ASN A 455 -21.50 6.46 -38.30
N LYS A 456 -21.37 5.21 -37.85
CA LYS A 456 -22.30 4.12 -38.23
C LYS A 456 -23.77 4.35 -37.88
N ASP A 457 -24.06 5.30 -36.99
CA ASP A 457 -25.41 5.69 -36.59
C ASP A 457 -25.92 6.93 -37.34
N ASN A 458 -25.22 7.33 -38.40
CA ASN A 458 -25.46 8.55 -39.17
C ASN A 458 -25.38 9.84 -38.33
N VAL A 459 -24.59 9.82 -37.24
CA VAL A 459 -24.38 10.99 -36.38
C VAL A 459 -23.15 11.77 -36.86
N THR A 460 -23.33 13.07 -37.14
CA THR A 460 -22.27 13.98 -37.60
C THR A 460 -21.61 14.74 -36.44
N ALA A 461 -20.48 15.40 -36.69
CA ALA A 461 -19.79 16.24 -35.71
C ALA A 461 -20.69 17.34 -35.09
N LEU A 462 -21.57 17.95 -35.90
CA LEU A 462 -22.53 18.94 -35.44
C LEU A 462 -23.56 18.35 -34.47
N MET A 463 -24.14 17.19 -34.82
CA MET A 463 -25.06 16.47 -33.95
C MET A 463 -24.41 16.06 -32.63
N ILE A 464 -23.15 15.62 -32.68
CA ILE A 464 -22.36 15.28 -31.50
C ILE A 464 -22.23 16.51 -30.60
N ALA A 465 -21.80 17.67 -31.12
CA ALA A 465 -21.67 18.90 -30.33
C ALA A 465 -23.00 19.34 -29.69
N CYS A 466 -24.12 19.16 -30.40
CA CYS A 466 -25.46 19.50 -29.89
C CYS A 466 -26.03 18.52 -28.84
N SER A 467 -25.51 17.29 -28.77
CA SER A 467 -26.06 16.21 -27.92
C SER A 467 -25.28 15.95 -26.64
N GLN A 468 -24.21 16.71 -26.38
CA GLN A 468 -23.45 16.59 -25.12
C GLN A 468 -24.24 17.13 -23.92
N GLU A 469 -23.82 16.77 -22.71
CA GLU A 469 -24.43 17.28 -21.48
C GLU A 469 -24.05 18.73 -21.19
N THR A 470 -22.84 19.13 -21.58
CA THR A 470 -22.38 20.52 -21.54
C THR A 470 -22.64 21.18 -22.89
N GLU A 471 -23.11 22.43 -22.87
CA GLU A 471 -23.40 23.19 -24.09
C GLU A 471 -22.09 23.66 -24.76
N HIS A 472 -21.67 22.97 -25.81
CA HIS A 472 -20.50 23.32 -26.64
C HIS A 472 -20.86 24.38 -27.70
N LEU A 473 -21.46 25.50 -27.28
CA LEU A 473 -22.03 26.51 -28.19
C LEU A 473 -21.01 27.01 -29.23
N GLU A 474 -19.80 27.31 -28.79
CA GLU A 474 -18.73 27.83 -29.66
C GLU A 474 -18.38 26.85 -30.79
N ILE A 475 -18.31 25.55 -30.50
CA ILE A 475 -18.09 24.52 -31.52
C ILE A 475 -19.27 24.47 -32.49
N VAL A 476 -20.51 24.59 -32.02
CA VAL A 476 -21.68 24.63 -32.90
C VAL A 476 -21.62 25.86 -33.81
N GLU A 477 -21.29 27.03 -33.28
CA GLU A 477 -21.11 28.25 -34.07
C GLU A 477 -20.05 28.08 -35.16
N ILE A 478 -18.88 27.54 -34.80
CA ILE A 478 -17.79 27.27 -35.73
C ILE A 478 -18.24 26.30 -36.83
N LEU A 479 -18.89 25.20 -36.49
CA LEU A 479 -19.34 24.18 -37.45
C LEU A 479 -20.39 24.74 -38.42
N VAL A 480 -21.36 25.51 -37.91
CA VAL A 480 -22.39 26.16 -38.73
C VAL A 480 -21.76 27.19 -39.68
N GLN A 481 -20.82 28.01 -39.18
CA GLN A 481 -20.09 28.98 -40.00
C GLN A 481 -19.23 28.30 -41.07
N ALA A 482 -18.67 27.14 -40.76
CA ALA A 482 -17.91 26.32 -41.71
C ALA A 482 -18.79 25.58 -42.73
N GLY A 483 -20.12 25.64 -42.60
CA GLY A 483 -21.08 25.06 -43.56
C GLY A 483 -21.54 23.64 -43.26
N ALA A 484 -21.47 23.18 -42.00
CA ALA A 484 -22.03 21.90 -41.60
C ALA A 484 -23.56 21.84 -41.84
N ASN A 485 -24.06 20.74 -42.39
CA ASN A 485 -25.48 20.59 -42.70
C ASN A 485 -26.30 20.33 -41.43
N VAL A 486 -27.13 21.31 -41.07
CA VAL A 486 -27.99 21.28 -39.86
C VAL A 486 -29.19 20.32 -39.97
N ASN A 487 -29.51 19.84 -41.18
CA ASN A 487 -30.73 19.09 -41.48
C ASN A 487 -30.53 17.57 -41.64
N ILE A 488 -29.31 17.07 -41.44
CA ILE A 488 -29.06 15.62 -41.45
C ILE A 488 -29.90 14.96 -40.35
N GLN A 489 -30.35 13.73 -40.59
CA GLN A 489 -31.16 12.95 -39.66
C GLN A 489 -30.40 11.69 -39.25
N VAL A 490 -30.51 11.35 -37.96
CA VAL A 490 -30.01 10.07 -37.44
C VAL A 490 -30.77 8.92 -38.08
N GLU A 491 -30.01 7.92 -38.53
CA GLU A 491 -30.51 6.65 -39.03
C GLU A 491 -29.67 5.55 -38.38
N SER A 492 -30.18 5.00 -37.29
CA SER A 492 -29.47 4.03 -36.48
C SER A 492 -30.33 2.82 -36.14
N LEU A 493 -29.69 1.66 -36.27
CA LEU A 493 -30.20 0.39 -35.75
C LEU A 493 -29.84 0.18 -34.27
N SER A 494 -28.79 0.85 -33.78
CA SER A 494 -28.28 0.72 -32.41
C SER A 494 -29.01 1.64 -31.43
N ILE A 495 -29.46 2.82 -31.88
CA ILE A 495 -30.23 3.82 -31.11
C ILE A 495 -31.54 4.21 -31.83
N PRO A 496 -32.52 3.29 -32.01
CA PRO A 496 -33.70 3.54 -32.83
C PRO A 496 -34.59 4.69 -32.35
N PHE A 497 -34.56 5.01 -31.06
CA PHE A 497 -35.34 6.11 -30.48
C PHE A 497 -34.83 7.50 -30.90
N LEU A 498 -33.60 7.59 -31.43
CA LEU A 498 -33.04 8.82 -31.99
C LEU A 498 -33.30 8.96 -33.49
N ASN A 499 -33.89 7.96 -34.16
CA ASN A 499 -34.14 8.04 -35.61
C ASN A 499 -34.97 9.25 -36.00
N GLY A 500 -34.54 9.96 -37.05
CA GLY A 500 -35.14 11.22 -37.50
C GLY A 500 -34.72 12.44 -36.68
N SER A 501 -33.92 12.29 -35.63
CA SER A 501 -33.39 13.43 -34.86
C SER A 501 -32.38 14.22 -35.69
N THR A 502 -32.56 15.54 -35.73
CA THR A 502 -31.58 16.50 -36.28
C THR A 502 -30.74 17.11 -35.15
N ALA A 503 -29.70 17.87 -35.50
CA ALA A 503 -28.92 18.64 -34.52
C ALA A 503 -29.81 19.55 -33.64
N LEU A 504 -30.87 20.14 -34.23
CA LEU A 504 -31.85 20.97 -33.52
C LEU A 504 -32.64 20.18 -32.46
N LEU A 505 -33.11 18.99 -32.81
CA LEU A 505 -33.85 18.13 -31.88
C LEU A 505 -32.94 17.64 -30.74
N MET A 506 -31.69 17.30 -31.05
CA MET A 506 -30.70 16.94 -30.04
C MET A 506 -30.43 18.09 -29.06
N ALA A 507 -30.13 19.29 -29.55
CA ALA A 507 -29.92 20.47 -28.71
C ALA A 507 -31.15 20.80 -27.85
N SER A 508 -32.36 20.66 -28.42
CA SER A 508 -33.61 20.88 -27.71
C SER A 508 -33.81 19.88 -26.56
N SER A 509 -33.50 18.60 -26.80
CA SER A 509 -33.60 17.54 -25.79
C SER A 509 -32.65 17.75 -24.60
N ARG A 510 -31.50 18.39 -24.84
CA ARG A 510 -30.52 18.78 -23.81
C ARG A 510 -30.81 20.11 -23.13
N GLY A 511 -31.79 20.89 -23.63
CA GLY A 511 -32.13 22.20 -23.08
C GLY A 511 -31.13 23.31 -23.44
N HIS A 512 -30.31 23.12 -24.47
CA HIS A 512 -29.30 24.07 -24.93
C HIS A 512 -29.94 25.25 -25.68
N LYS A 513 -30.49 26.21 -24.93
CA LYS A 513 -31.33 27.29 -25.48
C LYS A 513 -30.61 28.15 -26.53
N GLN A 514 -29.33 28.45 -26.31
CA GLN A 514 -28.55 29.29 -27.22
C GLN A 514 -28.27 28.54 -28.52
N THR A 515 -27.87 27.27 -28.40
CA THR A 515 -27.69 26.35 -29.53
C THR A 515 -28.96 26.20 -30.36
N VAL A 516 -30.13 26.02 -29.71
CA VAL A 516 -31.43 25.94 -30.40
C VAL A 516 -31.74 27.22 -31.16
N GLN A 517 -31.53 28.40 -30.54
CA GLN A 517 -31.76 29.68 -31.19
C GLN A 517 -30.83 29.90 -32.39
N LEU A 518 -29.58 29.46 -32.29
CA LEU A 518 -28.61 29.50 -33.39
C LEU A 518 -29.07 28.63 -34.55
N LEU A 519 -29.37 27.35 -34.30
CA LEU A 519 -29.77 26.40 -35.34
C LEU A 519 -31.06 26.80 -36.05
N LEU A 520 -32.06 27.33 -35.32
CA LEU A 520 -33.30 27.84 -35.91
C LEU A 520 -33.08 28.98 -36.92
N LYS A 521 -32.03 29.78 -36.76
CA LYS A 521 -31.69 30.84 -37.73
C LYS A 521 -31.09 30.27 -39.02
N CYS A 522 -30.53 29.06 -38.96
CA CYS A 522 -29.81 28.42 -40.06
C CYS A 522 -30.65 27.37 -40.79
N SER A 523 -31.75 26.90 -40.21
CA SER A 523 -32.68 25.93 -40.82
C SER A 523 -33.74 26.54 -41.75
N CYS A 524 -33.70 27.84 -42.02
CA CYS A 524 -34.68 28.59 -42.84
C CYS A 524 -34.24 28.79 -44.29
#